data_AF-T1G496-F1
#
_entry.id   AF-T1G496-F1
#
_cell.length_a   1.000
_cell.length_b   1.000
_cell.length_c   1.000
_cell.angle_alpha   90.00
_cell.angle_beta   90.00
_cell.angle_gamma   90.00
#
_symmetry.space_group_name_H-M   'P 1'
#
loop_
_entity.id
_entity.type
_entity.pdbx_description
1 polymer ?
#
loop_
_entity_poly.entity_id
_entity_poly.type
_entity_poly.pdbx_seq_one_letter_code
_entity_poly.pdbx_strand_id
1 'polypeptide(L)'
;SKQEEFRKYLEENGVVDTLTKILVCLYEEPDKPKDAIGFIKQHIGITGPDTADIKALQLEISELRNKVEELIEENCSLKSKVTC
;
A
#
# COMPACT_ATOMS: atom_id res chain seq x y z
N SER A 1 23.08 20.96 16.89
CA SER A 1 22.96 22.13 15.95
C SER A 1 21.61 22.07 15.24
N LYS A 2 21.05 23.17 14.69
CA LYS A 2 19.76 23.15 13.96
C LYS A 2 19.73 22.11 12.82
N GLN A 3 20.87 21.89 12.15
CA GLN A 3 21.00 20.85 11.11
C GLN A 3 20.83 19.42 11.67
N GLU A 4 21.30 19.20 12.89
CA GLU A 4 21.30 17.89 13.53
C GLU A 4 19.91 17.52 14.05
N GLU A 5 19.17 18.49 14.59
CA GLU A 5 17.75 18.33 14.91
C GLU A 5 16.94 18.03 13.64
N PHE A 6 17.19 18.75 12.54
CA PHE A 6 16.49 18.49 11.29
C PHE A 6 16.80 17.09 10.73
N ARG A 7 18.07 16.65 10.82
CA ARG A 7 18.44 15.29 10.43
C ARG A 7 17.73 14.24 11.28
N LYS A 8 17.73 14.38 12.61
CA LYS A 8 17.00 13.48 13.51
C LYS A 8 15.52 13.44 13.18
N TYR A 9 14.90 14.59 12.93
CA TYR A 9 13.50 14.65 12.53
C TYR A 9 13.22 13.82 11.26
N LEU A 10 14.06 13.94 10.23
CA LEU A 10 13.90 13.16 9.00
C LEU A 10 14.12 11.65 9.21
N GLU A 11 15.04 11.28 10.09
CA GLU A 11 15.30 9.88 10.46
C GLU A 11 14.12 9.30 11.28
N GLU A 12 13.65 10.01 12.31
CA GLU A 12 12.51 9.62 13.17
C GLU A 12 11.20 9.46 12.39
N ASN A 13 10.99 10.27 11.35
CA ASN A 13 9.80 10.21 10.50
C ASN A 13 9.98 9.27 9.29
N GLY A 14 11.08 8.50 9.20
CA GLY A 14 11.27 7.49 8.15
C GLY A 14 11.50 8.05 6.74
N VAL A 15 11.75 9.36 6.60
CA VAL A 15 11.99 10.02 5.30
C VAL A 15 13.29 9.49 4.68
N VAL A 16 14.34 9.35 5.50
CA VAL A 16 15.65 8.87 5.04
C VAL A 16 15.58 7.42 4.57
N ASP A 17 14.87 6.56 5.31
CA ASP A 17 14.68 5.14 4.96
C ASP A 17 13.90 4.99 3.65
N THR A 18 12.82 5.75 3.48
CA THR A 18 12.00 5.75 2.26
C THR A 18 12.81 6.18 1.04
N LEU A 19 13.54 7.30 1.14
CA LEU A 19 14.40 7.76 0.05
C LEU A 19 15.52 6.75 -0.26
N THR A 20 16.09 6.11 0.76
CA THR A 20 17.12 5.06 0.59
C THR A 20 16.56 3.89 -0.21
N LYS A 21 15.36 3.39 0.14
CA LYS A 21 14.71 2.30 -0.60
C LYS A 21 14.46 2.63 -2.07
N ILE A 22 13.94 3.82 -2.37
CA ILE A 22 13.70 4.26 -3.75
C ILE A 22 15.00 4.32 -4.55
N LEU A 23 16.08 4.83 -3.93
CA LEU A 23 17.40 4.91 -4.57
C LEU A 23 18.00 3.52 -4.82
N VAL A 24 17.78 2.57 -3.91
CA VAL A 24 18.15 1.16 -4.12
C VAL A 24 17.38 0.56 -5.29
N CYS A 25 16.05 0.75 -5.36
CA CYS A 25 15.25 0.30 -6.49
C CYS A 25 15.77 0.89 -7.82
N LEU A 26 16.06 2.20 -7.86
CA LEU A 26 16.62 2.84 -9.06
C LEU A 26 18.01 2.31 -9.42
N TYR A 27 18.81 1.92 -8.44
CA TYR A 27 20.13 1.35 -8.66
C TYR A 27 20.05 -0.08 -9.22
N GLU A 28 19.10 -0.87 -8.75
CA GLU A 28 18.88 -2.27 -9.13
C GLU A 28 18.14 -2.44 -10.47
N GLU A 29 17.53 -1.38 -11.01
CA GLU A 29 16.88 -1.40 -12.33
C GLU A 29 17.86 -1.85 -13.44
N PRO A 30 17.59 -2.97 -14.14
CA PRO A 30 18.48 -3.50 -15.17
C PRO A 30 18.62 -2.56 -16.37
N ASP A 31 17.55 -1.83 -16.71
CA ASP A 31 17.54 -0.77 -17.72
C ASP A 31 17.29 0.57 -17.03
N LYS A 32 18.37 1.31 -16.71
CA LYS A 32 18.24 2.58 -16.00
C LYS A 32 17.34 3.55 -16.77
N PRO A 33 16.30 4.11 -16.14
CA PRO A 33 15.39 5.02 -16.81
C PRO A 33 16.14 6.26 -17.28
N LYS A 34 15.85 6.71 -18.51
CA LYS A 34 16.39 7.97 -19.05
C LYS A 34 15.99 9.18 -18.21
N ASP A 35 14.82 9.12 -17.57
CA ASP A 35 14.34 10.12 -16.61
C ASP A 35 14.34 9.54 -15.18
N ALA A 36 15.51 9.61 -14.53
CA ALA A 36 15.67 9.18 -13.14
C ALA A 36 14.81 10.01 -12.15
N ILE A 37 14.57 11.29 -12.46
CA ILE A 37 13.77 12.16 -11.60
C ILE A 37 12.29 11.79 -11.69
N GLY A 38 11.80 11.47 -12.89
CA GLY A 38 10.46 10.94 -13.11
C GLY A 38 10.23 9.63 -12.33
N PHE A 39 11.20 8.72 -12.39
CA PHE A 39 11.16 7.45 -11.63
C PHE A 39 11.02 7.70 -10.12
N ILE A 40 11.84 8.58 -9.55
CA ILE A 40 11.81 8.92 -8.12
C ILE A 40 10.45 9.53 -7.74
N LYS A 41 9.93 10.47 -8.53
CA LYS A 41 8.63 11.11 -8.28
C LYS A 41 7.48 10.09 -8.23
N GLN A 42 7.49 9.14 -9.16
CA GLN A 42 6.48 8.08 -9.20
C GLN A 42 6.60 7.16 -7.97
N HIS A 43 7.83 6.78 -7.60
CA HIS A 43 8.05 5.84 -6.50
C HIS A 43 7.79 6.45 -5.12
N ILE A 44 8.02 7.76 -4.92
CA ILE A 44 7.67 8.45 -3.65
C ILE A 44 6.18 8.30 -3.31
N GLY A 45 5.28 8.34 -4.30
CA GLY A 45 3.84 8.16 -4.08
C GLY A 45 3.40 6.70 -3.87
N ILE A 46 4.27 5.74 -4.19
CA ILE A 46 3.98 4.30 -4.16
C ILE A 46 4.64 3.62 -2.95
N THR A 47 5.73 4.15 -2.41
CA THR A 47 6.47 3.54 -1.29
C THR A 47 6.09 4.10 0.09
N GLY A 48 5.03 4.91 0.18
CA GLY A 48 4.54 5.40 1.47
C GLY A 48 4.00 4.25 2.34
N PRO A 49 4.13 4.31 3.68
CA PRO A 49 3.56 3.32 4.61
C PRO A 49 2.07 3.07 4.33
N ASP A 50 1.36 4.11 3.92
CA ASP A 50 -0.05 4.05 3.51
C ASP A 50 -0.33 3.03 2.40
N THR A 51 0.61 2.70 1.51
CA THR A 51 0.31 1.80 0.39
C THR A 51 0.20 0.33 0.76
N ALA A 52 0.96 -0.13 1.76
CA ALA A 52 0.82 -1.49 2.28
C ALA A 52 -0.51 -1.62 3.04
N ASP A 53 -0.85 -0.63 3.84
CA ASP A 53 -2.11 -0.56 4.58
C ASP A 53 -3.30 -0.41 3.64
N ILE A 54 -3.20 0.43 2.60
CA ILE A 54 -4.23 0.57 1.56
C ILE A 54 -4.44 -0.75 0.81
N LYS A 55 -3.37 -1.48 0.48
CA LYS A 55 -3.49 -2.79 -0.17
C LYS A 55 -4.12 -3.84 0.75
N ALA A 56 -3.74 -3.85 2.02
CA ALA A 56 -4.33 -4.74 3.02
C ALA A 56 -5.83 -4.44 3.21
N LEU A 57 -6.19 -3.16 3.34
CA LEU A 57 -7.58 -2.69 3.42
C LEU A 57 -8.38 -3.04 2.15
N GLN A 58 -7.78 -2.91 0.96
CA GLN A 58 -8.43 -3.31 -0.29
C GLN A 58 -8.70 -4.81 -0.36
N LEU A 59 -7.77 -5.63 0.12
CA LEU A 59 -7.95 -7.09 0.21
C LEU A 59 -9.07 -7.44 1.19
N GLU A 60 -9.06 -6.84 2.38
CA GLU A 60 -10.10 -7.04 3.41
C GLU A 60 -11.49 -6.65 2.89
N ILE A 61 -11.61 -5.53 2.17
CA ILE A 61 -12.87 -5.12 1.53
C ILE A 61 -13.35 -6.15 0.51
N SER A 62 -12.44 -6.75 -0.26
CA SER A 62 -12.79 -7.77 -1.24
C SER A 62 -13.28 -9.06 -0.56
N GLU A 63 -12.60 -9.49 0.50
CA GLU A 63 -12.97 -10.69 1.26
C GLU A 63 -14.32 -10.52 1.97
N LEU A 64 -14.55 -9.37 2.60
CA LEU A 64 -15.82 -9.05 3.25
C LEU A 64 -16.98 -9.01 2.26
N ARG A 65 -16.77 -8.47 1.05
CA ARG A 65 -17.79 -8.47 -0.01
C ARG A 65 -18.16 -9.88 -0.44
N ASN A 66 -17.18 -10.75 -0.68
CA ASN A 66 -17.44 -12.16 -1.01
C ASN A 66 -18.21 -12.85 0.12
N LYS A 67 -17.84 -12.60 1.39
CA LYS A 67 -18.52 -13.18 2.54
C LYS A 67 -19.98 -12.74 2.64
N VAL A 68 -20.26 -11.46 2.36
CA VAL A 68 -21.62 -10.93 2.33
C VAL A 68 -22.44 -11.60 1.23
N GLU A 69 -21.85 -11.79 0.05
CA GLU A 69 -22.53 -12.45 -1.07
C GLU A 69 -22.87 -13.92 -0.75
N GLU A 70 -21.91 -14.68 -0.23
CA GLU A 70 -22.12 -16.06 0.24
C GLU A 70 -23.25 -16.14 1.29
N LEU A 71 -23.21 -15.25 2.29
CA LEU A 71 -24.21 -15.23 3.34
C LEU A 71 -25.59 -14.84 2.81
N ILE A 72 -25.68 -13.95 1.82
CA ILE A 72 -26.94 -13.58 1.18
C ILE A 72 -27.52 -14.78 0.43
N GLU A 73 -26.71 -15.50 -0.36
CA GLU A 73 -27.14 -16.70 -1.07
C GLU A 73 -27.65 -17.78 -0.10
N GLU A 74 -26.90 -18.03 0.97
CA GLU A 74 -27.29 -19.00 2.00
C GLU A 74 -28.59 -18.59 2.69
N ASN A 75 -28.74 -17.30 3.04
CA ASN A 75 -29.97 -16.79 3.65
C ASN A 75 -31.17 -16.93 2.71
N CYS A 76 -30.99 -16.67 1.42
CA CYS A 76 -32.02 -16.88 0.41
C CYS A 76 -32.43 -18.35 0.34
N SER A 77 -31.47 -19.28 0.26
CA SER A 77 -31.72 -20.72 0.24
C SER A 77 -32.46 -21.20 1.49
N LEU A 78 -32.03 -20.75 2.67
CA LEU A 78 -32.67 -21.11 3.93
C LEU A 78 -34.08 -20.52 4.05
N LYS A 79 -34.29 -19.24 3.69
CA LYS A 79 -35.63 -18.63 3.68
C LYS A 79 -36.58 -19.36 2.75
N SER A 80 -36.13 -19.77 1.57
CA SER A 80 -36.94 -20.58 0.66
C SER A 80 -37.36 -21.93 1.28
N LYS A 81 -36.47 -22.57 2.06
CA LYS A 81 -36.76 -23.83 2.75
C LYS A 81 -37.68 -23.70 3.97
N VAL A 82 -37.71 -22.53 4.61
CA VAL A 82 -38.54 -22.26 5.81
C VAL A 82 -39.92 -21.71 5.43
N THR A 83 -40.06 -21.14 4.23
CA THR A 83 -41.32 -20.56 3.74
C THR A 83 -42.10 -21.54 2.83
N CYS A 84 -41.54 -22.71 2.53
CA CYS A 84 -42.27 -23.87 1.99
C CYS A 84 -42.61 -24.84 3.13
#